data_AF-A0A539DK32-F1
#
_entry.id   AF-A0A539DK32-F1
#
_cell.length_a   1.000
_cell.length_b   1.000
_cell.length_c   1.000
_cell.angle_alpha   90.00
_cell.angle_beta   90.00
_cell.angle_gamma   90.00
#
_symmetry.space_group_name_H-M   'P 1'
#
loop_
_entity.id
_entity.type
_entity.pdbx_description
1 polymer ?
#
loop_
_entity_poly.entity_id
_entity_poly.type
_entity_poly.pdbx_seq_one_letter_code
_entity_poly.pdbx_strand_id
1 'polypeptide(L)' 'ASRGEAVALAGSSGLVEVAVVEGSAARVLGLAVGSPIMLHPR' A
#
# COMPACT_ATOMS: atom_id res chain seq x y z
N ALA A 1 -5.60 11.66 -3.96
CA ALA A 1 -4.36 11.31 -3.26
C ALA A 1 -3.25 12.21 -3.77
N SER A 2 -2.39 12.70 -2.88
CA SER A 2 -1.28 13.63 -3.19
C SER A 2 0.06 12.89 -3.21
N ARG A 3 1.08 13.47 -3.87
CA ARG A 3 2.45 12.90 -3.90
C ARG A 3 2.92 12.54 -2.50
N GLY A 4 3.44 11.31 -2.33
CA GLY A 4 3.96 10.82 -1.06
C GLY A 4 2.90 10.25 -0.10
N GLU A 5 1.61 10.37 -0.39
CA GLU A 5 0.54 9.78 0.41
C GLU A 5 0.48 8.26 0.24
N ALA A 6 0.31 7.53 1.35
CA ALA A 6 0.05 6.10 1.34
C ALA A 6 -1.43 5.82 1.02
N VAL A 7 -1.69 4.94 0.07
CA VAL A 7 -3.03 4.58 -0.39
C VAL A 7 -3.21 3.07 -0.45
N ALA A 8 -4.42 2.62 -0.19
CA ALA A 8 -4.86 1.26 -0.49
C ALA A 8 -5.78 1.29 -1.71
N LEU A 9 -5.55 0.41 -2.68
CA LEU A 9 -6.32 0.32 -3.92
C LEU A 9 -6.52 -1.13 -4.36
N ALA A 10 -7.45 -1.35 -5.30
CA ALA A 10 -7.58 -2.64 -5.97
C ALA A 10 -6.55 -2.72 -7.11
N GLY A 11 -5.63 -3.67 -7.02
CA GLY A 11 -4.64 -3.97 -8.04
C GLY A 11 -5.24 -4.67 -9.26
N SER A 12 -4.50 -4.68 -10.37
CA SER A 12 -4.91 -5.40 -11.58
C SER A 12 -4.97 -6.93 -11.39
N SER A 13 -4.31 -7.44 -10.37
CA SER A 13 -4.40 -8.83 -9.91
C SER A 13 -5.72 -9.16 -9.19
N GLY A 14 -6.54 -8.16 -8.89
CA GLY A 14 -7.74 -8.31 -8.05
C GLY A 14 -7.45 -8.34 -6.54
N LEU A 15 -6.19 -8.16 -6.13
CA LEU A 15 -5.79 -8.07 -4.73
C LEU A 15 -5.75 -6.62 -4.23
N VAL A 16 -5.77 -6.43 -2.91
CA VAL A 16 -5.50 -5.11 -2.32
C VAL A 16 -4.01 -4.81 -2.44
N GLU A 17 -3.70 -3.64 -2.99
CA GLU A 17 -2.35 -3.10 -3.09
C GLU A 17 -2.20 -1.90 -2.15
N VAL A 18 -1.03 -1.82 -1.50
CA VAL A 18 -0.62 -0.64 -0.72
C VAL A 18 0.48 0.06 -1.51
N ALA A 19 0.25 1.32 -1.85
CA ALA A 19 1.16 2.14 -2.64
C ALA A 19 1.44 3.48 -1.98
N VAL A 20 2.54 4.12 -2.38
CA VAL A 20 2.80 5.54 -2.10
C VAL A 20 2.70 6.26 -3.44
N VAL A 21 1.93 7.34 -3.51
CA VAL A 21 1.75 8.10 -4.76
C VAL A 21 3.12 8.59 -5.25
N GLU A 22 3.51 8.15 -6.44
CA GLU A 22 4.82 8.41 -7.06
C GLU A 22 6.00 7.93 -6.18
N GLY A 23 5.81 6.81 -5.48
CA GLY A 23 6.83 6.23 -4.59
C GLY A 23 6.68 4.73 -4.37
N SER A 24 7.50 4.19 -3.45
CA SER A 24 7.50 2.77 -3.08
C SER A 24 7.01 2.61 -1.64
N ALA A 25 5.85 1.96 -1.47
CA ALA A 25 5.32 1.64 -0.14
C ALA A 25 6.25 0.69 0.63
N ALA A 26 6.84 -0.31 -0.02
CA ALA A 26 7.76 -1.24 0.64
C ALA A 26 8.92 -0.53 1.31
N ARG A 27 9.54 0.45 0.63
CA ARG A 27 10.64 1.24 1.20
C ARG A 27 10.17 2.20 2.29
N VAL A 28 9.07 2.93 2.05
CA VAL A 28 8.61 4.00 2.96
C VAL A 28 8.02 3.43 4.24
N LEU A 29 7.27 2.33 4.14
CA LEU A 29 6.59 1.68 5.27
C LEU A 29 7.42 0.52 5.86
N GLY A 30 8.61 0.24 5.31
CA GLY A 30 9.48 -0.85 5.79
C GLY A 30 8.86 -2.24 5.64
N LEU A 31 8.07 -2.46 4.59
CA LEU A 31 7.38 -3.73 4.36
C LEU A 31 8.30 -4.74 3.66
N ALA A 32 8.20 -6.00 4.08
CA ALA A 32 8.82 -7.14 3.43
C ALA A 32 7.74 -8.15 3.00
N VAL A 33 8.13 -9.13 2.18
CA VAL A 33 7.25 -10.25 1.86
C VAL A 33 6.88 -10.98 3.14
N GLY A 34 5.57 -11.18 3.37
CA GLY A 34 5.04 -11.80 4.59
C GLY A 34 4.76 -10.81 5.73
N SER A 35 5.06 -9.51 5.58
CA SER A 35 4.64 -8.50 6.55
C SER A 35 3.11 -8.50 6.67
N PRO A 36 2.55 -8.58 7.89
CA PRO A 36 1.10 -8.52 8.08
C PRO A 36 0.58 -7.12 7.76
N ILE A 37 -0.55 -7.06 7.05
CA ILE A 37 -1.31 -5.83 6.79
C ILE A 37 -2.66 -5.99 7.49
N MET A 38 -3.02 -5.04 8.36
CA MET A 38 -4.36 -4.97 8.95
C MET A 38 -5.21 -3.95 8.22
N LEU A 39 -6.41 -4.37 7.80
CA LEU A 39 -7.42 -3.51 7.19
C LEU A 39 -8.57 -3.36 8.16
N HIS A 40 -8.97 -2.12 8.42
CA HIS A 40 -10.13 -1.81 9.24
C HIS A 40 -11.21 -1.19 8.36
N PRO A 41 -12.45 -1.70 8.39
CA PRO A 41 -13.58 -0.96 7.85
C PRO A 41 -13.71 0.36 8.62
N ARG A 42 -14.04 1.43 7.89
CA ARG A 42 -14.32 2.74 8.51
C ARG A 42 -15.68 2.75 9.19
#